data_AF-A0A9P6GMF8-F1
#
_entry.id   AF-A0A9P6GMF8-F1
#
_cell.length_a   1.000
_cell.length_b   1.000
_cell.length_c   1.000
_cell.angle_alpha   90.00
_cell.angle_beta   90.00
_cell.angle_gamma   90.00
#
_symmetry.space_group_name_H-M   'P 1'
#
loop_
_entity.id
_entity.type
_entity.pdbx_description
1 polymer ?
#
loop_
_entity_poly.entity_id
_entity_poly.type
_entity_poly.pdbx_seq_one_letter_code
_entity_poly.pdbx_strand_id
1 'polypeptide(L)'
;MFEADTNYPIRRHFAFAQNYTSVARNVAFTVRWIATVGNYDYLFDYTFFYDGAIEVSVRASGYISVAYFAEYYDYGFKIHDALSGALHDHVMTFKVDLDVLGREHSVQKVEVVRATVEYPWSAGKARKTMKLEKTFITHEDKSGIPWAPNDAAMYAIVNTDSPNKYGEYPGYRIKRDTEPRAADWVNTYDVENPLVDFAKFLDGESLEQEDLPNTDMTSAHSAMRLEPLNYLLNDPSIQTSQQVRVNHTSGEVETFDAQMANCSVNFVSLKTISLEKRTS
;
A
#
# COMPACT_ATOMS: atom_id res chain seq x y z
N MET A 1 17.77 -3.48 -8.88
CA MET A 1 17.46 -3.99 -7.52
C MET A 1 18.13 -3.06 -6.53
N PHE A 2 17.43 -2.64 -5.48
CA PHE A 2 17.96 -1.71 -4.48
C PHE A 2 17.20 -1.85 -3.15
N GLU A 3 17.83 -1.43 -2.05
CA GLU A 3 17.16 -1.19 -0.77
C GLU A 3 16.96 0.32 -0.59
N ALA A 4 15.80 0.72 -0.06
CA ALA A 4 15.50 2.12 0.24
C ALA A 4 14.72 2.25 1.55
N ASP A 5 15.00 3.33 2.28
CA ASP A 5 14.14 3.77 3.38
C ASP A 5 12.81 4.30 2.79
N THR A 6 11.68 3.88 3.33
CA THR A 6 10.37 4.25 2.78
C THR A 6 9.87 5.61 3.27
N ASN A 7 10.67 6.37 4.02
CA ASN A 7 10.34 7.67 4.61
C ASN A 7 9.21 7.63 5.66
N TYR A 8 8.89 6.46 6.20
CA TYR A 8 8.03 6.29 7.37
C TYR A 8 8.46 5.05 8.16
N PRO A 9 8.28 5.01 9.50
CA PRO A 9 8.66 3.83 10.29
C PRO A 9 7.68 2.67 10.07
N ILE A 10 8.19 1.43 10.08
CA ILE A 10 7.33 0.24 9.93
C ILE A 10 6.47 0.03 11.17
N ARG A 11 7.00 0.42 12.34
CA ARG A 11 6.26 0.47 13.60
C ARG A 11 6.86 1.52 14.53
N ARG A 12 6.00 2.13 15.33
CA ARG A 12 6.40 3.01 16.43
C ARG A 12 5.38 3.00 17.55
N HIS A 13 5.84 3.24 18.77
CA HIS A 13 4.96 3.44 19.92
C HIS A 13 5.57 4.38 20.94
N PHE A 14 4.73 5.25 21.52
CA PHE A 14 5.04 6.05 22.70
C PHE A 14 4.27 5.49 23.88
N ALA A 15 4.99 4.82 24.78
CA ALA A 15 4.43 4.15 25.94
C ALA A 15 4.45 5.09 27.15
N PHE A 16 3.43 5.92 27.29
CA PHE A 16 3.34 6.92 28.37
C PHE A 16 3.49 6.28 29.76
N ALA A 17 2.74 5.21 30.02
CA ALA A 17 2.72 4.56 31.34
C ALA A 17 4.05 3.86 31.69
N GLN A 18 4.83 3.43 30.69
CA GLN A 18 6.12 2.77 30.87
C GLN A 18 7.32 3.70 30.59
N ASN A 19 7.04 4.97 30.30
CA ASN A 19 8.00 6.04 30.03
C ASN A 19 9.08 5.69 28.98
N TYR A 20 8.68 5.12 27.83
CA TYR A 20 9.62 4.87 26.72
C TYR A 20 9.02 5.16 25.34
N THR A 21 9.89 5.43 24.36
CA THR A 21 9.56 5.46 22.93
C THR A 21 10.26 4.32 22.21
N SER A 22 9.60 3.66 21.28
CA SER A 22 10.22 2.67 20.38
C SER A 22 9.86 2.96 18.93
N VAL A 23 10.82 2.81 18.02
CA VAL A 23 10.65 3.03 16.57
C VAL A 23 11.51 2.00 15.82
N ALA A 24 10.96 1.41 14.76
CA ALA A 24 11.73 0.63 13.80
C ALA A 24 11.67 1.28 12.41
N ARG A 25 12.81 1.34 11.73
CA ARG A 25 12.89 1.84 10.36
C ARG A 25 12.15 0.91 9.41
N ASN A 26 11.58 1.47 8.36
CA ASN A 26 11.07 0.70 7.25
C ASN A 26 12.06 0.80 6.10
N VAL A 27 12.86 -0.25 5.93
CA VAL A 27 13.71 -0.42 4.75
C VAL A 27 13.08 -1.51 3.92
N ALA A 28 12.84 -1.21 2.65
CA ALA A 28 12.23 -2.14 1.71
C ALA A 28 13.21 -2.47 0.58
N PHE A 29 13.14 -3.72 0.12
CA PHE A 29 13.92 -4.19 -1.01
C PHE A 29 13.06 -4.20 -2.27
N THR A 30 13.53 -3.57 -3.35
CA THR A 30 12.77 -3.43 -4.58
C THR A 30 13.50 -4.02 -5.78
N VAL A 31 12.77 -4.86 -6.53
CA VAL A 31 13.15 -5.32 -7.87
C VAL A 31 12.34 -4.51 -8.89
N ARG A 32 13.02 -3.57 -9.55
CA ARG A 32 12.44 -2.69 -10.57
C ARG A 32 12.82 -3.13 -11.98
N TRP A 33 11.86 -3.06 -12.90
CA TRP A 33 12.10 -3.10 -14.34
C TRP A 33 11.18 -2.12 -15.06
N ILE A 34 11.56 -1.71 -16.27
CA ILE A 34 10.83 -0.72 -17.07
C ILE A 34 10.56 -1.31 -18.46
N ALA A 35 9.33 -1.15 -18.93
CA ALA A 35 8.90 -1.53 -20.27
C ALA A 35 8.47 -0.28 -21.04
N THR A 36 9.25 0.11 -22.05
CA THR A 36 8.86 1.17 -22.98
C THR A 36 8.22 0.53 -24.21
N VAL A 37 6.92 0.75 -24.40
CA VAL A 37 6.13 0.18 -25.51
C VAL A 37 5.50 1.31 -26.30
N GLY A 38 6.05 1.59 -27.48
CA GLY A 38 5.60 2.71 -28.30
C GLY A 38 5.80 4.03 -27.59
N ASN A 39 4.69 4.70 -27.27
CA ASN A 39 4.65 6.00 -26.60
C ASN A 39 4.65 5.92 -25.06
N TYR A 40 4.41 4.74 -24.47
CA TYR A 40 4.28 4.58 -23.02
C TYR A 40 5.54 4.02 -22.36
N ASP A 41 5.83 4.50 -21.15
CA ASP A 41 6.82 3.94 -20.23
C ASP A 41 6.13 3.37 -18.99
N TYR A 42 6.24 2.06 -18.77
CA TYR A 42 5.70 1.39 -17.60
C TYR A 42 6.82 0.97 -16.65
N LEU A 43 6.79 1.47 -15.43
CA LEU A 43 7.71 1.11 -14.36
C LEU A 43 7.03 0.11 -13.44
N PHE A 44 7.60 -1.07 -13.32
CA PHE A 44 7.11 -2.15 -12.47
C PHE A 44 8.04 -2.36 -11.29
N ASP A 45 7.48 -2.37 -10.08
CA ASP A 45 8.19 -2.68 -8.86
C ASP A 45 7.60 -3.91 -8.15
N TYR A 46 8.48 -4.80 -7.72
CA TYR A 46 8.21 -5.81 -6.70
C TYR A 46 8.96 -5.40 -5.43
N THR A 47 8.23 -4.97 -4.40
CA THR A 47 8.79 -4.45 -3.15
C THR A 47 8.52 -5.40 -1.99
N PHE A 48 9.55 -5.73 -1.24
CA PHE A 48 9.53 -6.69 -0.13
C PHE A 48 9.83 -5.96 1.20
N PHE A 49 9.00 -6.22 2.22
CA PHE A 49 9.02 -5.52 3.51
C PHE A 49 9.40 -6.47 4.66
N TYR A 50 9.92 -5.91 5.76
CA TYR A 50 10.32 -6.69 6.95
C TYR A 50 9.17 -7.40 7.67
N ASP A 51 7.93 -6.93 7.50
CA ASP A 51 6.71 -7.57 8.03
C ASP A 51 6.28 -8.80 7.21
N GLY A 52 7.00 -9.13 6.14
CA GLY A 52 6.68 -10.22 5.22
C GLY A 52 5.67 -9.84 4.12
N ALA A 53 5.30 -8.56 4.03
CA ALA A 53 4.46 -8.08 2.94
C ALA A 53 5.24 -7.99 1.62
N ILE A 54 4.51 -8.20 0.53
CA ILE A 54 4.98 -8.04 -0.85
C ILE A 54 4.04 -7.06 -1.53
N GLU A 55 4.58 -6.02 -2.16
CA GLU A 55 3.83 -5.06 -2.96
C GLU A 55 4.24 -5.17 -4.42
N VAL A 56 3.25 -5.25 -5.29
CA VAL A 56 3.41 -5.21 -6.73
C VAL A 56 2.79 -3.91 -7.20
N SER A 57 3.61 -3.01 -7.74
CA SER A 57 3.14 -1.72 -8.25
C SER A 57 3.54 -1.49 -9.69
N VAL A 58 2.72 -0.71 -10.38
CA VAL A 58 2.97 -0.21 -11.71
C VAL A 58 2.73 1.29 -11.72
N ARG A 59 3.64 2.01 -12.37
CA ARG A 59 3.49 3.43 -12.70
C ARG A 59 3.59 3.63 -14.21
N ALA A 60 2.82 4.58 -14.74
CA ALA A 60 2.85 4.91 -16.16
C ALA A 60 3.39 6.34 -16.38
N SER A 61 4.17 6.50 -17.45
CA SER A 61 4.65 7.78 -17.96
C SER A 61 4.82 7.67 -19.49
N GLY A 62 5.60 8.57 -20.07
CA GLY A 62 5.73 8.72 -21.51
C GLY A 62 4.62 9.59 -22.09
N TYR A 63 4.50 9.56 -23.42
CA TYR A 63 3.50 10.33 -24.14
C TYR A 63 2.16 9.60 -24.13
N ILE A 64 1.06 10.35 -23.94
CA ILE A 64 -0.29 9.80 -24.10
C ILE A 64 -0.61 9.48 -25.56
N SER A 65 -1.52 8.53 -25.78
CA SER A 65 -2.15 8.36 -27.09
C SER A 65 -3.19 9.47 -27.28
N VAL A 66 -3.14 10.15 -28.42
CA VAL A 66 -3.91 11.38 -28.68
C VAL A 66 -4.86 11.20 -29.86
N ALA A 67 -5.92 12.01 -29.88
CA ALA A 67 -6.83 12.13 -31.00
C ALA A 67 -6.85 13.57 -31.54
N TYR A 68 -7.30 13.75 -32.78
CA TYR A 68 -7.55 15.10 -33.33
C TYR A 68 -8.76 15.73 -32.63
N PHE A 69 -8.62 16.96 -32.16
CA PHE A 69 -9.72 17.69 -31.53
C PHE A 69 -10.66 18.29 -32.59
N ALA A 70 -11.83 17.67 -32.76
CA ALA A 70 -12.88 18.09 -33.69
C ALA A 70 -14.13 18.64 -32.96
N GLU A 71 -13.93 19.43 -31.89
CA GLU A 71 -15.01 20.01 -31.06
C GLU A 71 -15.89 18.98 -30.31
N TYR A 72 -15.42 17.74 -30.16
CA TYR A 72 -16.07 16.72 -29.34
C TYR A 72 -15.39 16.59 -27.98
N TYR A 73 -16.15 16.79 -26.90
CA TYR A 73 -15.67 16.78 -25.51
C TYR A 73 -16.01 15.52 -24.73
N ASP A 74 -16.93 14.69 -25.23
CA ASP A 74 -17.43 13.51 -24.51
C ASP A 74 -16.35 12.41 -24.31
N TYR A 75 -15.26 12.46 -25.08
CA TYR A 75 -14.24 11.40 -25.15
C TYR A 75 -12.83 11.84 -24.75
N GLY A 76 -12.68 13.08 -24.27
CA GLY A 76 -11.38 13.61 -23.88
C GLY A 76 -11.36 15.14 -23.83
N PHE A 77 -10.38 15.70 -23.15
CA PHE A 77 -10.22 17.15 -23.04
C PHE A 77 -9.43 17.72 -24.22
N LYS A 78 -9.71 18.96 -24.61
CA LYS A 78 -8.84 19.71 -25.52
C LYS A 78 -7.58 20.13 -24.78
N ILE A 79 -6.45 19.52 -25.12
CA ILE A 79 -5.16 19.75 -24.44
C ILE A 79 -4.17 20.59 -25.26
N HIS A 80 -4.45 20.82 -26.55
CA HIS A 80 -3.70 21.75 -27.40
C HIS A 80 -4.62 22.25 -28.54
N ASP A 81 -4.14 23.19 -29.37
CA ASP A 81 -4.83 23.81 -30.52
C ASP A 81 -5.78 22.89 -31.29
N ALA A 82 -5.33 21.68 -31.62
CA ALA A 82 -6.08 20.66 -32.36
C ALA A 82 -5.92 19.24 -31.77
N LEU A 83 -5.63 19.14 -30.47
CA LEU A 83 -5.27 17.88 -29.81
C LEU A 83 -6.24 17.55 -28.68
N SER A 84 -6.77 16.33 -28.70
CA SER A 84 -7.60 15.75 -27.65
C SER A 84 -6.80 14.71 -26.87
N GLY A 85 -6.80 14.83 -25.53
CA GLY A 85 -6.30 13.82 -24.61
C GLY A 85 -7.34 12.71 -24.48
N ALA A 86 -7.30 11.75 -25.40
CA ALA A 86 -8.32 10.72 -25.52
C ALA A 86 -8.41 9.85 -24.27
N LEU A 87 -9.62 9.63 -23.77
CA LEU A 87 -9.85 8.73 -22.62
C LEU A 87 -9.50 7.29 -22.99
N HIS A 88 -8.90 6.57 -22.05
CA HIS A 88 -8.58 5.15 -22.18
C HIS A 88 -8.36 4.54 -20.78
N ASP A 89 -8.50 3.21 -20.70
CA ASP A 89 -8.24 2.46 -19.47
C ASP A 89 -6.89 1.72 -19.55
N HIS A 90 -6.14 1.77 -18.45
CA HIS A 90 -5.00 0.88 -18.22
C HIS A 90 -5.42 -0.27 -17.30
N VAL A 91 -5.41 -1.50 -17.82
CA VAL A 91 -5.71 -2.70 -17.04
C VAL A 91 -4.54 -3.67 -17.13
N MET A 92 -3.83 -3.86 -16.01
CA MET A 92 -2.68 -4.76 -15.90
C MET A 92 -3.11 -6.02 -15.14
N THR A 93 -2.80 -7.19 -15.71
CA THR A 93 -3.13 -8.48 -15.11
C THR A 93 -1.88 -9.15 -14.56
N PHE A 94 -1.96 -9.59 -13.31
CA PHE A 94 -0.89 -10.35 -12.64
C PHE A 94 -1.40 -11.73 -12.24
N LYS A 95 -0.59 -12.77 -12.49
CA LYS A 95 -0.82 -14.10 -11.91
C LYS A 95 -0.15 -14.15 -10.53
N VAL A 96 -0.95 -14.41 -9.49
CA VAL A 96 -0.45 -14.61 -8.12
C VAL A 96 -0.76 -16.05 -7.71
N ASP A 97 0.26 -16.90 -7.75
CA ASP A 97 0.18 -18.33 -7.46
C ASP A 97 0.71 -18.57 -6.02
N LEU A 98 -0.18 -18.48 -5.02
CA LEU A 98 0.21 -18.53 -3.61
C LEU A 98 0.10 -19.94 -3.03
N ASP A 99 1.26 -20.55 -2.75
CA ASP A 99 1.35 -21.82 -2.01
C ASP A 99 1.50 -21.56 -0.49
N VAL A 100 0.39 -21.23 0.18
CA VAL A 100 0.37 -20.99 1.63
C VAL A 100 0.47 -22.31 2.40
N LEU A 101 1.65 -22.59 2.98
CA LEU A 101 1.94 -23.84 3.72
C LEU A 101 1.64 -25.12 2.91
N GLY A 102 1.76 -25.04 1.59
CA GLY A 102 1.42 -26.11 0.66
C GLY A 102 0.55 -25.60 -0.48
N ARG A 103 0.15 -26.52 -1.37
CA ARG A 103 -0.64 -26.21 -2.58
C ARG A 103 -2.15 -26.22 -2.34
N GLU A 104 -2.59 -26.83 -1.24
CA GLU A 104 -4.00 -26.91 -0.87
C GLU A 104 -4.38 -25.68 -0.06
N HIS A 105 -5.28 -24.86 -0.60
CA HIS A 105 -5.67 -23.58 -0.02
C HIS A 105 -7.12 -23.22 -0.33
N SER A 106 -7.70 -22.34 0.48
CA SER A 106 -9.05 -21.80 0.29
C SER A 106 -9.03 -20.28 0.23
N VAL A 107 -9.99 -19.69 -0.49
CA VAL A 107 -10.20 -18.24 -0.50
C VAL A 107 -11.20 -17.88 0.60
N GLN A 108 -10.74 -17.17 1.62
CA GLN A 108 -11.56 -16.66 2.71
C GLN A 108 -11.95 -15.20 2.46
N LYS A 109 -13.23 -14.88 2.61
CA LYS A 109 -13.76 -13.52 2.70
C LYS A 109 -14.10 -13.21 4.15
N VAL A 110 -13.57 -12.11 4.68
CA VAL A 110 -13.91 -11.58 6.01
C VAL A 110 -14.50 -10.20 5.84
N GLU A 111 -15.79 -10.04 6.14
CA GLU A 111 -16.54 -8.81 5.91
C GLU A 111 -16.93 -8.12 7.22
N VAL A 112 -16.68 -6.81 7.30
CA VAL A 112 -17.12 -5.95 8.40
C VAL A 112 -18.53 -5.47 8.09
N VAL A 113 -19.51 -6.03 8.81
CA VAL A 113 -20.93 -5.71 8.63
C VAL A 113 -21.46 -4.91 9.81
N ARG A 114 -22.39 -3.99 9.54
CA ARG A 114 -23.12 -3.27 10.59
C ARG A 114 -24.07 -4.24 11.29
N ALA A 115 -24.15 -4.14 12.62
CA ALA A 115 -25.02 -4.98 13.42
C ALA A 115 -25.69 -4.17 14.54
N THR A 116 -26.87 -4.61 14.96
CA THR A 116 -27.50 -4.17 16.20
C THR A 116 -27.62 -5.39 17.11
N VAL A 117 -26.96 -5.34 18.27
CA VAL A 117 -26.75 -6.51 19.12
C VAL A 117 -27.11 -6.18 20.56
N GLU A 118 -27.86 -7.07 21.19
CA GLU A 118 -28.00 -7.10 22.64
C GLU A 118 -26.93 -8.04 23.21
N TYR A 119 -26.08 -7.51 24.08
CA TYR A 119 -25.05 -8.29 24.76
C TYR A 119 -25.55 -8.80 26.12
N PRO A 120 -25.00 -9.92 26.65
CA PRO A 120 -25.38 -10.43 27.98
C PRO A 120 -25.28 -9.39 29.10
N TRP A 121 -24.30 -8.48 29.01
CA TRP A 121 -24.07 -7.39 29.97
C TRP A 121 -24.90 -6.12 29.68
N SER A 122 -25.70 -6.10 28.61
CA SER A 122 -26.44 -4.90 28.19
C SER A 122 -27.84 -4.78 28.78
N ALA A 123 -28.31 -5.78 29.52
CA ALA A 123 -29.58 -5.77 30.26
C ALA A 123 -30.78 -5.33 29.40
N GLY A 124 -31.05 -6.00 28.27
CA GLY A 124 -32.18 -5.66 27.40
C GLY A 124 -31.90 -4.53 26.39
N LYS A 125 -30.72 -3.90 26.41
CA LYS A 125 -30.43 -2.73 25.58
C LYS A 125 -29.57 -3.08 24.37
N ALA A 126 -30.20 -3.10 23.20
CA ALA A 126 -29.50 -3.26 21.94
C ALA A 126 -28.53 -2.10 21.65
N ARG A 127 -27.33 -2.43 21.13
CA ARG A 127 -26.29 -1.47 20.75
C ARG A 127 -25.98 -1.59 19.26
N LYS A 128 -25.85 -0.44 18.60
CA LYS A 128 -25.31 -0.37 17.23
C LYS A 128 -23.80 -0.60 17.28
N THR A 129 -23.32 -1.54 16.47
CA THR A 129 -21.94 -2.02 16.47
C THR A 129 -21.59 -2.59 15.10
N MET A 130 -20.42 -3.20 14.97
CA MET A 130 -19.98 -3.94 13.79
C MET A 130 -19.66 -5.40 14.17
N LYS A 131 -19.70 -6.30 13.18
CA LYS A 131 -19.32 -7.71 13.29
C LYS A 131 -18.44 -8.11 12.12
N LEU A 132 -17.68 -9.19 12.32
CA LEU A 132 -17.00 -9.89 11.24
C LEU A 132 -17.87 -11.07 10.78
N GLU A 133 -18.11 -11.14 9.48
CA GLU A 133 -18.71 -12.29 8.80
C GLU A 133 -17.63 -13.00 7.99
N LYS A 134 -17.28 -14.21 8.40
CA LYS A 134 -16.25 -15.04 7.74
C LYS A 134 -16.93 -16.06 6.83
N THR A 135 -16.61 -16.05 5.55
CA THR A 135 -17.14 -16.99 4.54
C THR A 135 -16.02 -17.49 3.63
N PHE A 136 -16.28 -18.57 2.89
CA PHE A 136 -15.34 -19.11 1.90
C PHE A 136 -15.94 -19.07 0.50
N ILE A 137 -15.10 -18.75 -0.48
CA ILE A 137 -15.44 -18.87 -1.90
C ILE A 137 -15.09 -20.29 -2.31
N THR A 138 -16.12 -21.07 -2.63
CA THR A 138 -16.02 -22.52 -2.81
C THR A 138 -16.03 -22.96 -4.28
N HIS A 139 -16.31 -22.05 -5.21
CA HIS A 139 -16.46 -22.34 -6.63
C HIS A 139 -15.86 -21.22 -7.49
N GLU A 140 -15.23 -21.57 -8.61
CA GLU A 140 -14.55 -20.63 -9.50
C GLU A 140 -15.50 -19.67 -10.22
N ASP A 141 -16.76 -20.06 -10.45
CA ASP A 141 -17.78 -19.17 -11.03
C ASP A 141 -18.11 -17.96 -10.15
N LYS A 142 -17.71 -17.99 -8.87
CA LYS A 142 -17.85 -16.91 -7.89
C LYS A 142 -16.52 -16.24 -7.53
N SER A 143 -15.42 -16.56 -8.23
CA SER A 143 -14.09 -16.01 -7.96
C SER A 143 -13.81 -14.67 -8.68
N GLY A 144 -14.70 -14.25 -9.58
CA GLY A 144 -14.71 -12.90 -10.15
C GLY A 144 -15.15 -11.87 -9.10
N ILE A 145 -14.21 -11.44 -8.25
CA ILE A 145 -14.49 -10.63 -7.07
C ILE A 145 -14.17 -9.15 -7.38
N PRO A 146 -15.18 -8.27 -7.47
CA PRO A 146 -14.91 -6.84 -7.38
C PRO A 146 -14.51 -6.46 -5.95
N TRP A 147 -13.71 -5.41 -5.80
CA TRP A 147 -13.43 -4.88 -4.47
C TRP A 147 -14.71 -4.43 -3.77
N ALA A 148 -14.83 -4.75 -2.49
CA ALA A 148 -16.01 -4.37 -1.72
C ALA A 148 -16.11 -2.84 -1.58
N PRO A 149 -17.31 -2.26 -1.64
CA PRO A 149 -17.53 -0.86 -1.31
C PRO A 149 -16.97 -0.53 0.09
N ASN A 150 -16.35 0.64 0.23
CA ASN A 150 -15.78 1.12 1.50
C ASN A 150 -14.72 0.17 2.11
N ASP A 151 -14.09 -0.69 1.32
CA ASP A 151 -13.12 -1.69 1.78
C ASP A 151 -13.65 -2.56 2.94
N ALA A 152 -14.96 -2.79 2.95
CA ALA A 152 -15.63 -3.50 4.03
C ALA A 152 -15.29 -5.00 4.06
N ALA A 153 -14.68 -5.55 3.00
CA ALA A 153 -14.29 -6.96 2.94
C ALA A 153 -12.79 -7.14 2.71
N MET A 154 -12.22 -8.08 3.44
CA MET A 154 -10.87 -8.59 3.26
C MET A 154 -10.92 -9.94 2.57
N TYR A 155 -10.03 -10.15 1.60
CA TYR A 155 -9.88 -11.41 0.90
C TYR A 155 -8.51 -11.99 1.18
N ALA A 156 -8.44 -13.28 1.50
CA ALA A 156 -7.20 -13.96 1.81
C ALA A 156 -7.16 -15.38 1.24
N ILE A 157 -5.98 -15.78 0.78
CA ILE A 157 -5.67 -17.19 0.49
C ILE A 157 -5.15 -17.78 1.79
N VAL A 158 -5.84 -18.80 2.31
CA VAL A 158 -5.57 -19.40 3.62
C VAL A 158 -5.41 -20.91 3.52
N ASN A 159 -4.58 -21.48 4.40
CA ASN A 159 -4.48 -22.91 4.60
C ASN A 159 -5.42 -23.34 5.75
N THR A 160 -6.44 -24.13 5.42
CA THR A 160 -7.43 -24.59 6.41
C THR A 160 -7.00 -25.84 7.18
N ASP A 161 -6.03 -26.58 6.66
CA ASP A 161 -5.61 -27.88 7.18
C ASP A 161 -4.59 -27.75 8.32
N SER A 162 -3.88 -26.63 8.35
CA SER A 162 -2.87 -26.31 9.38
C SER A 162 -3.21 -25.01 10.13
N PRO A 163 -4.26 -24.97 10.96
CA PRO A 163 -4.55 -23.81 11.80
C PRO A 163 -3.37 -23.48 12.72
N ASN A 164 -3.19 -22.19 13.01
CA ASN A 164 -2.20 -21.75 13.98
C ASN A 164 -2.61 -22.15 15.41
N LYS A 165 -1.75 -21.86 16.40
CA LYS A 165 -1.99 -22.23 17.81
C LYS A 165 -3.25 -21.62 18.45
N TYR A 166 -3.88 -20.63 17.79
CA TYR A 166 -5.12 -19.99 18.23
C TYR A 166 -6.35 -20.48 17.46
N GLY A 167 -6.18 -21.45 16.54
CA GLY A 167 -7.26 -21.99 15.71
C GLY A 167 -7.63 -21.11 14.52
N GLU A 168 -6.83 -20.08 14.19
CA GLU A 168 -7.05 -19.25 13.01
C GLU A 168 -6.24 -19.78 11.82
N TYR A 169 -6.77 -19.59 10.61
CA TYR A 169 -6.15 -20.10 9.38
C TYR A 169 -5.01 -19.18 8.92
N PRO A 170 -3.77 -19.69 8.84
CA PRO A 170 -2.65 -18.93 8.31
C PRO A 170 -2.84 -18.66 6.81
N GLY A 171 -2.50 -17.46 6.36
CA GLY A 171 -2.71 -17.04 4.99
C GLY A 171 -2.01 -15.76 4.60
N TYR A 172 -2.27 -15.34 3.36
CA TYR A 172 -1.90 -14.04 2.83
C TYR A 172 -3.15 -13.31 2.36
N ARG A 173 -3.39 -12.12 2.89
CA ARG A 173 -4.48 -11.24 2.44
C ARG A 173 -4.02 -10.41 1.24
N ILE A 174 -4.96 -10.16 0.34
CA ILE A 174 -4.75 -9.33 -0.84
C ILE A 174 -5.46 -8.01 -0.58
N LYS A 175 -4.73 -6.91 -0.70
CA LYS A 175 -5.21 -5.56 -0.53
C LYS A 175 -4.90 -4.76 -1.79
N ARG A 176 -5.87 -4.00 -2.32
CA ARG A 176 -5.55 -2.96 -3.30
C ARG A 176 -4.77 -1.85 -2.60
N ASP A 177 -3.88 -1.21 -3.33
CA ASP A 177 -3.38 0.06 -2.85
C ASP A 177 -4.53 1.05 -2.76
N THR A 178 -4.48 1.83 -1.70
CA THR A 178 -5.35 2.97 -1.46
C THR A 178 -4.36 4.07 -1.14
N GLU A 179 -4.47 5.22 -1.82
CA GLU A 179 -3.76 6.43 -1.41
C GLU A 179 -3.68 6.50 0.12
N PRO A 180 -2.49 6.65 0.73
CA PRO A 180 -2.04 5.76 1.81
C PRO A 180 -2.90 5.78 3.09
N ARG A 181 -3.81 6.75 3.24
CA ARG A 181 -4.91 6.75 4.22
C ARG A 181 -5.76 8.01 4.09
N ALA A 182 -7.07 7.85 3.88
CA ALA A 182 -8.06 8.93 3.92
C ALA A 182 -8.40 9.43 5.35
N ALA A 183 -7.86 8.77 6.39
CA ALA A 183 -8.08 9.11 7.79
C ALA A 183 -6.97 8.56 8.69
N ASP A 184 -6.81 9.13 9.89
CA ASP A 184 -5.92 8.62 10.93
C ASP A 184 -6.72 8.26 12.20
N TRP A 185 -6.25 7.29 12.99
CA TRP A 185 -6.93 6.87 14.22
C TRP A 185 -7.07 8.00 15.25
N VAL A 186 -6.15 8.98 15.23
CA VAL A 186 -6.20 10.14 16.12
C VAL A 186 -7.34 11.10 15.76
N ASN A 187 -7.88 11.05 14.54
CA ASN A 187 -9.04 11.86 14.12
C ASN A 187 -10.29 11.59 14.96
N THR A 188 -10.35 10.48 15.69
CA THR A 188 -11.45 10.18 16.62
C THR A 188 -11.45 11.04 17.89
N TYR A 189 -10.30 11.65 18.23
CA TYR A 189 -10.14 12.47 19.44
C TYR A 189 -10.31 13.98 19.18
N ASP A 190 -10.17 14.42 17.93
CA ASP A 190 -10.41 15.80 17.51
C ASP A 190 -11.05 15.81 16.11
N VAL A 191 -12.37 15.93 16.10
CA VAL A 191 -13.18 15.94 14.87
C VAL A 191 -13.24 17.32 14.20
N GLU A 192 -12.81 18.38 14.90
CA GLU A 192 -12.82 19.75 14.37
C GLU A 192 -11.49 20.12 13.70
N ASN A 193 -10.38 19.49 14.11
CA ASN A 193 -9.06 19.66 13.48
C ASN A 193 -8.30 18.33 13.38
N PRO A 194 -8.71 17.43 12.47
CA PRO A 194 -8.15 16.08 12.38
C PRO A 194 -6.68 16.08 11.89
N LEU A 195 -5.91 15.08 12.33
CA LEU A 195 -4.52 14.88 11.90
C LEU A 195 -4.42 14.62 10.39
N VAL A 196 -5.39 13.88 9.85
CA VAL A 196 -5.59 13.71 8.41
C VAL A 196 -6.96 14.28 8.05
N ASP A 197 -6.95 15.43 7.39
CA ASP A 197 -8.16 16.06 6.85
C ASP A 197 -8.24 15.79 5.35
N PHE A 198 -9.12 14.87 4.96
CA PHE A 198 -9.30 14.49 3.55
C PHE A 198 -9.70 15.68 2.66
N ALA A 199 -10.35 16.71 3.21
CA ALA A 199 -10.71 17.91 2.45
C ALA A 199 -9.48 18.73 2.03
N LYS A 200 -8.32 18.55 2.69
CA LYS A 200 -7.06 19.21 2.31
C LYS A 200 -6.35 18.54 1.14
N PHE A 201 -6.79 17.37 0.70
CA PHE A 201 -6.32 16.78 -0.57
C PHE A 201 -7.06 17.40 -1.77
N LEU A 202 -8.06 18.25 -1.49
CA LEU A 202 -8.79 19.06 -2.45
C LEU A 202 -8.42 20.53 -2.24
N ASP A 203 -7.11 20.83 -2.21
CA ASP A 203 -6.53 22.14 -1.89
C ASP A 203 -6.37 23.08 -3.10
N GLY A 204 -6.93 22.70 -4.25
CA GLY A 204 -6.93 23.55 -5.44
C GLY A 204 -5.63 23.51 -6.22
N GLU A 205 -4.85 22.42 -6.12
CA GLU A 205 -3.84 22.08 -7.13
C GLU A 205 -4.45 22.13 -8.54
N SER A 206 -3.68 22.67 -9.48
CA SER A 206 -4.11 22.94 -10.84
C SER A 206 -4.10 21.67 -11.68
N LEU A 207 -5.27 21.07 -11.91
CA LEU A 207 -5.46 19.92 -12.81
C LEU A 207 -5.35 20.27 -14.31
N GLU A 208 -4.91 21.48 -14.66
CA GLU A 208 -4.73 21.89 -16.06
C GLU A 208 -3.37 21.42 -16.62
N GLN A 209 -3.42 20.58 -17.65
CA GLN A 209 -2.29 20.19 -18.52
C GLN A 209 -1.15 19.38 -17.88
N GLU A 210 -1.43 18.50 -16.91
CA GLU A 210 -0.39 17.71 -16.24
C GLU A 210 0.21 16.55 -17.06
N ASP A 211 -0.43 16.17 -18.18
CA ASP A 211 0.07 15.11 -19.08
C ASP A 211 0.98 15.60 -20.20
N LEU A 212 1.23 16.92 -20.29
CA LEU A 212 2.13 17.49 -21.29
C LEU A 212 3.48 17.88 -20.66
N PRO A 213 4.63 17.49 -21.25
CA PRO A 213 4.78 16.66 -22.45
C PRO A 213 4.55 15.16 -22.22
N ASN A 214 4.67 14.68 -20.97
CA ASN A 214 4.51 13.27 -20.59
C ASN A 214 3.63 13.16 -19.34
N THR A 215 2.93 12.05 -19.19
CA THR A 215 2.23 11.69 -17.94
C THR A 215 3.23 11.53 -16.78
N ASP A 216 2.89 12.06 -15.61
CA ASP A 216 3.71 11.91 -14.40
C ASP A 216 3.44 10.57 -13.68
N MET A 217 4.52 9.91 -13.26
CA MET A 217 4.49 8.67 -12.50
C MET A 217 3.89 8.85 -11.10
N THR A 218 3.78 10.07 -10.59
CA THR A 218 3.29 10.39 -9.24
C THR A 218 1.82 9.99 -9.08
N SER A 219 0.97 10.42 -10.00
CA SER A 219 -0.49 10.18 -10.01
C SER A 219 -0.88 8.92 -10.79
N ALA A 220 -0.16 8.60 -11.88
CA ALA A 220 -0.40 7.40 -12.67
C ALA A 220 0.19 6.16 -11.99
N HIS A 221 -0.43 5.73 -10.88
CA HIS A 221 0.01 4.64 -10.02
C HIS A 221 -1.12 3.65 -9.72
N SER A 222 -0.79 2.35 -9.74
CA SER A 222 -1.65 1.29 -9.22
C SER A 222 -0.81 0.24 -8.53
N ALA A 223 -1.29 -0.30 -7.42
CA ALA A 223 -0.59 -1.33 -6.68
C ALA A 223 -1.53 -2.34 -6.02
N MET A 224 -0.97 -3.50 -5.73
CA MET A 224 -1.56 -4.58 -4.95
C MET A 224 -0.56 -5.02 -3.90
N ARG A 225 -1.03 -5.24 -2.68
CA ARG A 225 -0.22 -5.68 -1.54
C ARG A 225 -0.71 -7.02 -1.03
N LEU A 226 0.24 -7.95 -0.86
CA LEU A 226 0.06 -9.27 -0.27
C LEU A 226 0.64 -9.22 1.14
N GLU A 227 -0.18 -9.45 2.16
CA GLU A 227 0.24 -9.29 3.55
C GLU A 227 -0.02 -10.57 4.36
N PRO A 228 0.91 -11.01 5.23
CA PRO A 228 0.65 -12.14 6.11
C PRO A 228 -0.59 -11.91 6.98
N LEU A 229 -1.49 -12.88 7.02
CA LEU A 229 -2.69 -12.90 7.86
C LEU A 229 -2.67 -14.18 8.68
N ASN A 230 -2.53 -14.07 10.01
CA ASN A 230 -2.46 -15.21 10.93
C ASN A 230 -1.36 -16.25 10.60
N TYR A 231 -0.44 -15.92 9.68
CA TYR A 231 0.60 -16.81 9.16
C TYR A 231 1.71 -17.03 10.17
N LEU A 232 2.22 -15.93 10.73
CA LEU A 232 3.19 -15.94 11.82
C LEU A 232 2.50 -15.66 13.14
N LEU A 233 3.11 -16.13 14.24
CA LEU A 233 2.58 -15.91 15.58
C LEU A 233 2.69 -14.46 16.05
N ASN A 234 3.66 -13.73 15.51
CA ASN A 234 3.95 -12.33 15.81
C ASN A 234 4.43 -11.62 14.53
N ASP A 235 4.46 -10.28 14.55
CA ASP A 235 5.07 -9.46 13.50
C ASP A 235 6.56 -9.82 13.32
N PRO A 236 7.01 -10.28 12.14
CA PRO A 236 8.41 -10.63 11.91
C PRO A 236 9.34 -9.41 11.92
N SER A 237 8.82 -8.19 11.72
CA SER A 237 9.62 -6.96 11.75
C SER A 237 10.27 -6.69 13.12
N ILE A 238 9.85 -7.40 14.17
CA ILE A 238 10.48 -7.32 15.50
C ILE A 238 11.95 -7.80 15.49
N GLN A 239 12.34 -8.62 14.51
CA GLN A 239 13.67 -9.21 14.41
C GLN A 239 14.71 -8.26 13.79
N THR A 240 14.28 -7.13 13.21
CA THR A 240 15.21 -6.18 12.60
C THR A 240 16.11 -5.53 13.64
N SER A 241 17.40 -5.36 13.35
CA SER A 241 18.29 -4.52 14.17
C SER A 241 18.08 -3.03 13.91
N GLN A 242 17.40 -2.65 12.81
CA GLN A 242 17.16 -1.26 12.42
C GLN A 242 16.05 -0.60 13.26
N GLN A 243 16.18 -0.65 14.58
CA GLN A 243 15.22 -0.13 15.53
C GLN A 243 15.92 0.51 16.73
N VAL A 244 15.17 1.34 17.45
CA VAL A 244 15.66 2.05 18.63
C VAL A 244 14.58 2.07 19.71
N ARG A 245 15.01 1.98 20.96
CA ARG A 245 14.18 2.25 22.13
C ARG A 245 14.86 3.25 23.04
N VAL A 246 14.13 4.31 23.39
CA VAL A 246 14.59 5.37 24.28
C VAL A 246 13.78 5.30 25.57
N ASN A 247 14.46 5.11 26.70
CA ASN A 247 13.88 5.18 28.03
C ASN A 247 13.95 6.63 28.54
N HIS A 248 12.80 7.25 28.79
CA HIS A 248 12.74 8.66 29.19
C HIS A 248 13.05 8.88 30.67
N THR A 249 13.06 7.83 31.50
CA THR A 249 13.45 7.91 32.91
C THR A 249 14.97 7.84 33.07
N SER A 250 15.61 6.84 32.44
CA SER A 250 17.06 6.63 32.56
C SER A 250 17.87 7.41 31.52
N GLY A 251 17.25 7.83 30.41
CA GLY A 251 17.96 8.38 29.25
C GLY A 251 18.66 7.31 28.41
N GLU A 252 18.51 6.03 28.73
CA GLU A 252 19.13 4.93 28.02
C GLU A 252 18.56 4.78 26.60
N VAL A 253 19.45 4.53 25.64
CA VAL A 253 19.11 4.30 24.23
C VAL A 253 19.60 2.91 23.84
N GLU A 254 18.65 2.01 23.57
CA GLU A 254 18.90 0.66 23.07
C GLU A 254 18.81 0.66 21.54
N THR A 255 19.87 0.19 20.86
CA THR A 255 19.99 0.21 19.40
C THR A 255 19.98 -1.18 18.75
N PHE A 256 19.74 -2.25 19.53
CA PHE A 256 19.54 -3.61 19.01
C PHE A 256 20.63 -4.05 18.00
N ASP A 257 21.89 -3.81 18.34
CA ASP A 257 23.08 -4.09 17.51
C ASP A 257 23.21 -3.29 16.20
N ALA A 258 22.38 -2.24 16.00
CA ALA A 258 22.56 -1.31 14.89
C ALA A 258 23.92 -0.61 14.95
N GLN A 259 24.62 -0.57 13.82
CA GLN A 259 25.90 0.12 13.70
C GLN A 259 25.69 1.59 13.33
N MET A 260 26.35 2.48 14.06
CA MET A 260 26.42 3.89 13.71
C MET A 260 27.33 4.07 12.49
N ALA A 261 26.82 4.70 11.43
CA ALA A 261 27.66 5.07 10.29
C ALA A 261 28.67 6.15 10.71
N ASN A 262 29.97 5.85 10.62
CA ASN A 262 31.07 6.77 10.95
C ASN A 262 32.03 7.05 9.78
N CYS A 263 31.66 6.68 8.56
CA CYS A 263 32.47 6.82 7.37
C CYS A 263 32.03 8.00 6.49
N SER A 264 32.96 8.53 5.69
CA SER A 264 32.65 9.49 4.63
C SER A 264 32.29 8.76 3.35
N VAL A 265 31.32 9.31 2.60
CA VAL A 265 30.92 8.80 1.29
C VAL A 265 31.35 9.81 0.23
N ASN A 266 32.03 9.34 -0.82
CA ASN A 266 32.43 10.16 -1.95
C ASN A 266 31.34 10.17 -3.02
N PHE A 267 30.64 11.29 -3.18
CA PHE A 267 29.55 11.44 -4.15
C PHE A 267 30.01 11.84 -5.56
N VAL A 268 31.31 11.93 -5.84
CA VAL A 268 31.84 12.48 -7.11
C VAL A 268 31.47 11.64 -8.33
N SER A 269 31.30 10.31 -8.19
CA SER A 269 30.94 9.41 -9.30
C SER A 269 29.47 9.48 -9.75
N LEU A 270 28.58 10.12 -8.97
CA LEU A 270 27.17 10.26 -9.34
C LEU A 270 26.92 11.40 -10.36
N LYS A 271 27.91 12.28 -10.59
CA LYS A 271 27.81 13.37 -11.59
C LYS A 271 28.03 12.94 -13.03
N THR A 272 28.47 11.70 -13.29
CA THR A 272 28.89 11.26 -14.64
C THR A 272 27.77 10.65 -15.47
N ILE A 273 26.53 10.56 -14.96
CA ILE A 273 25.34 10.30 -15.80
C ILE A 273 24.83 11.66 -16.31
N SER A 274 25.70 12.37 -17.03
CA SER A 274 25.29 13.48 -17.88
C SER A 274 24.74 12.88 -19.15
N LEU A 275 23.46 13.12 -19.42
CA LEU A 275 22.80 12.82 -20.68
C LEU A 275 23.70 13.24 -21.85
N GLU A 276 24.34 12.27 -22.51
CA GLU A 276 24.83 12.48 -23.87
C GLU A 276 23.59 12.76 -24.72
N LYS A 277 23.39 14.03 -25.07
CA LYS A 277 22.47 14.43 -26.14
C LYS A 277 22.88 13.65 -27.38
N ARG A 278 22.11 12.60 -27.73
CA ARG A 278 22.09 12.08 -29.10
C ARG A 278 21.42 13.14 -29.97
N THR A 279 22.23 14.02 -30.56
CA THR A 279 21.84 14.78 -31.74
C THR A 279 21.97 13.88 -32.95
N SER A 280 20.85 13.51 -33.56
CA SER A 280 20.76 13.14 -34.98
C SER A 280 19.45 13.69 -35.52
#